data_AF-A0A2N5EGL1-F1
#
_entry.id   AF-A0A2N5EGL1-F1
#
_cell.length_a   1.000
_cell.length_b   1.000
_cell.length_c   1.000
_cell.angle_alpha   90.00
_cell.angle_beta   90.00
_cell.angle_gamma   90.00
#
_symmetry.space_group_name_H-M   'P 1'
#
loop_
_entity.id
_entity.type
_entity.pdbx_description
1 polymer ?
#
loop_
_entity_poly.entity_id
_entity_poly.type
_entity_poly.pdbx_seq_one_letter_code
_entity_poly.pdbx_strand_id
1 'polypeptide(L)'
;MAEHSLILAVPRPAVLTIRSCHPLADAPPQTLNSRVRLVFRRLAQSFRLMVGVHDYQAYLRHHRLHHPGDVPMSERAFHRYCLEARFPSQGGKLGKCPC
;
A
#
# COMPACT_ATOMS: atom_id res chain seq x y z
N MET A 1 -18.96 -25.34 -56.38
CA MET A 1 -18.64 -25.84 -55.03
C MET A 1 -17.29 -25.24 -54.61
N ALA A 2 -17.26 -23.92 -54.36
CA ALA A 2 -16.05 -23.10 -54.31
C ALA A 2 -15.98 -22.32 -52.98
N GLU A 3 -16.03 -23.01 -51.84
CA GLU A 3 -16.41 -22.35 -50.57
C GLU A 3 -15.60 -22.78 -49.34
N HIS A 4 -14.34 -23.23 -49.49
CA HIS A 4 -13.55 -23.74 -48.35
C HIS A 4 -12.15 -23.14 -48.20
N SER A 5 -11.94 -21.85 -48.51
CA SER A 5 -10.59 -21.25 -48.37
C SER A 5 -10.51 -19.90 -47.64
N LEU A 6 -11.58 -19.41 -47.01
CA LEU A 6 -11.59 -18.07 -46.40
C LEU A 6 -11.94 -18.08 -44.90
N ILE A 7 -11.33 -18.98 -44.12
CA ILE A 7 -11.36 -18.85 -42.66
C ILE A 7 -9.92 -18.97 -42.16
N LEU A 8 -9.37 -17.81 -41.77
CA LEU A 8 -8.22 -17.53 -40.89
C LEU A 8 -7.35 -16.38 -41.41
N ALA A 9 -7.96 -15.32 -41.92
CA ALA A 9 -7.30 -14.01 -41.90
C ALA A 9 -7.46 -13.45 -40.47
N VAL A 10 -6.53 -13.76 -39.57
CA VAL A 10 -6.44 -13.10 -38.26
C VAL A 10 -6.14 -11.62 -38.53
N PRO A 11 -7.02 -10.68 -38.13
CA PRO A 11 -6.76 -9.27 -38.34
C PRO A 11 -5.51 -8.88 -37.56
N ARG A 12 -4.51 -8.32 -38.26
CA ARG A 12 -3.34 -7.72 -37.61
C ARG A 12 -3.86 -6.61 -36.69
N PRO A 13 -3.58 -6.64 -35.37
CA PRO A 13 -4.00 -5.55 -34.51
C PRO A 13 -3.32 -4.26 -35.01
N ALA A 14 -4.14 -3.21 -35.13
CA ALA A 14 -3.66 -1.89 -35.53
C ALA A 14 -2.51 -1.45 -34.62
N VAL A 15 -1.56 -0.72 -35.21
CA VAL A 15 -0.39 -0.15 -34.53
C VAL A 15 -0.81 0.50 -33.21
N LEU A 16 -0.29 -0.04 -32.10
CA LEU A 16 -0.49 0.52 -30.77
C LEU A 16 0.22 1.87 -30.71
N THR A 17 -0.57 2.95 -30.77
CA THR A 17 -0.07 4.31 -30.57
C THR A 17 0.03 4.59 -29.09
N ILE A 18 1.26 4.78 -28.62
CA ILE A 18 1.52 5.15 -27.23
C ILE A 18 0.99 6.57 -27.03
N ARG A 19 -0.17 6.72 -26.38
CA ARG A 19 -0.78 8.03 -26.09
C ARG A 19 -0.02 8.83 -25.04
N SER A 20 0.65 8.15 -24.11
CA SER A 20 1.41 8.80 -23.04
C SER A 20 2.43 7.85 -22.44
N CYS A 21 3.66 8.32 -22.28
CA CYS A 21 4.67 7.67 -21.46
C CYS A 21 4.66 8.33 -20.08
N HIS A 22 4.50 7.54 -19.02
CA HIS A 22 4.76 8.00 -17.65
C HIS A 22 6.05 7.35 -17.17
N PRO A 23 6.99 8.09 -16.56
CA PRO A 23 8.17 7.47 -15.96
C PRO A 23 7.72 6.43 -14.93
N LEU A 24 8.17 5.18 -15.12
CA LEU A 24 7.86 4.04 -14.24
C LEU A 24 8.52 4.18 -12.85
N ALA A 25 9.49 5.08 -12.74
CA ALA A 25 10.15 5.44 -11.49
C ALA A 25 10.51 6.94 -11.52
N ASP A 26 10.26 7.64 -10.41
CA ASP A 26 10.81 8.97 -10.17
C ASP A 26 12.33 8.95 -10.40
N ALA A 27 12.84 9.93 -11.14
CA ALA A 27 14.28 10.10 -11.34
C ALA A 27 14.99 10.10 -9.97
N PRO A 28 16.17 9.44 -9.85
CA PRO A 28 16.87 9.37 -8.58
C PRO A 28 17.13 10.80 -8.06
N PRO A 29 16.96 11.02 -6.74
CA PRO A 29 17.09 12.35 -6.15
C PRO A 29 18.45 12.96 -6.48
N GLN A 30 18.41 14.06 -7.24
CA GLN A 30 19.59 14.70 -7.82
C GLN A 30 20.36 15.51 -6.75
N THR A 31 19.75 15.71 -5.57
CA THR A 31 20.26 16.56 -4.49
C THR A 31 20.49 15.78 -3.20
N LEU A 32 21.48 16.19 -2.41
CA LEU A 32 21.79 15.57 -1.11
C LEU A 32 20.59 15.55 -0.17
N ASN A 33 19.83 16.64 -0.10
CA ASN A 33 18.64 16.75 0.76
C ASN A 33 17.55 15.73 0.39
N SER A 34 17.36 15.49 -0.91
CA SER A 34 16.36 14.52 -1.37
C SER A 34 16.82 13.07 -1.18
N ARG A 35 18.13 12.80 -1.22
CA ARG A 35 18.73 11.51 -0.81
C ARG A 35 18.56 11.24 0.69
N VAL A 36 18.85 12.22 1.54
CA VAL A 36 18.66 12.12 2.99
C VAL A 36 17.19 11.83 3.31
N ARG A 37 16.26 12.56 2.69
CA ARG A 37 14.82 12.33 2.85
C ARG A 37 14.39 10.92 2.42
N LEU A 38 14.97 10.36 1.35
CA LEU A 38 14.71 8.99 0.91
C LEU A 38 15.20 7.97 1.95
N VAL A 39 16.41 8.17 2.49
CA VAL A 39 17.00 7.31 3.52
C VAL A 39 16.16 7.33 4.79
N PHE A 40 15.74 8.50 5.26
CA PHE A 40 14.83 8.63 6.40
C PHE A 40 13.48 7.94 6.16
N ARG A 41 12.89 8.05 4.96
CA ARG A 41 11.64 7.34 4.62
C ARG A 41 11.83 5.82 4.67
N ARG A 42 12.93 5.30 4.13
CA ARG A 42 13.25 3.87 4.16
C ARG A 42 13.52 3.37 5.57
N LEU A 43 14.28 4.11 6.36
CA LEU A 43 14.50 3.83 7.78
C LEU A 43 13.19 3.81 8.57
N ALA A 44 12.33 4.81 8.38
CA ALA A 44 11.01 4.84 9.02
C ALA A 44 10.14 3.64 8.61
N GLN A 45 10.19 3.23 7.34
CA GLN A 45 9.48 2.05 6.86
C GLN A 45 10.00 0.76 7.51
N SER A 46 11.32 0.59 7.61
CA SER A 46 11.95 -0.57 8.26
C SER A 46 11.72 -0.60 9.77
N PHE A 47 11.84 0.56 10.46
CA PHE A 47 11.56 0.67 11.88
C PHE A 47 10.11 0.30 12.20
N ARG A 48 9.18 0.73 11.34
CA ARG A 48 7.77 0.41 11.50
C ARG A 48 7.46 -1.07 11.38
N LEU A 49 8.21 -1.78 10.53
CA LEU A 49 8.13 -3.24 10.43
C LEU A 49 8.80 -3.93 11.64
N MET A 50 9.93 -3.39 12.11
CA MET A 50 10.78 -4.05 13.10
C MET A 50 10.29 -3.88 14.55
N VAL A 51 9.81 -2.69 14.92
CA VAL A 51 9.36 -2.42 16.31
C VAL A 51 7.90 -2.85 16.51
N GLY A 52 7.16 -3.10 15.42
CA GLY A 52 5.71 -3.35 15.49
C GLY A 52 4.96 -2.15 16.08
N VAL A 53 5.55 -0.95 16.01
CA VAL A 53 4.93 0.28 16.48
C VAL A 53 3.86 0.64 15.49
N HIS A 54 2.62 0.42 15.91
CA HIS A 54 1.48 0.83 15.14
C HIS A 54 1.40 2.36 15.25
N ASP A 55 1.49 3.03 14.09
CA ASP A 55 1.40 4.49 13.98
C ASP A 55 -0.08 4.89 13.90
N TYR A 56 -0.51 5.77 14.79
CA TYR A 56 -1.92 6.21 14.86
C TYR A 56 -2.35 6.94 13.58
N GLN A 57 -1.46 7.71 12.95
CA GLN A 57 -1.75 8.42 11.70
C GLN A 57 -2.02 7.46 10.54
N ALA A 58 -1.29 6.35 10.49
CA ALA A 58 -1.53 5.34 9.48
C ALA A 58 -2.74 4.46 9.79
N TYR A 59 -3.09 4.23 11.06
CA TYR A 59 -4.39 3.68 11.43
C TYR A 59 -5.51 4.58 10.92
N LEU A 60 -5.45 5.89 11.17
CA LEU A 60 -6.45 6.84 10.66
C LEU A 60 -6.54 6.85 9.13
N ARG A 61 -5.40 6.74 8.44
CA ARG A 61 -5.39 6.65 6.97
C ARG A 61 -6.05 5.37 6.49
N HIS A 62 -5.74 4.23 7.11
CA HIS A 62 -6.37 2.96 6.81
C HIS A 62 -7.87 2.99 7.11
N HIS A 63 -8.26 3.51 8.27
CA HIS A 63 -9.64 3.69 8.70
C HIS A 63 -10.42 4.58 7.72
N ARG A 64 -9.85 5.70 7.28
CA ARG A 64 -10.49 6.58 6.29
C ARG A 64 -10.66 5.93 4.92
N LEU A 65 -9.74 5.04 4.53
CA LEU A 65 -9.78 4.36 3.23
C LEU A 65 -10.72 3.16 3.21
N HIS A 66 -10.80 2.41 4.32
CA HIS A 66 -11.55 1.14 4.40
C HIS A 66 -12.86 1.23 5.21
N HIS A 67 -12.96 2.21 6.12
CA HIS A 67 -14.10 2.41 7.02
C HIS A 67 -14.52 3.90 7.04
N PRO A 68 -15.04 4.44 5.92
CA PRO A 68 -15.42 5.86 5.82
C PRO A 68 -16.66 6.25 6.66
N GLY A 69 -17.34 5.28 7.29
CA GLY A 69 -18.56 5.50 8.07
C GLY A 69 -18.43 5.36 9.59
N ASP A 70 -17.32 4.81 10.09
CA ASP A 70 -17.13 4.57 11.53
C ASP A 70 -16.32 5.69 12.19
N VAL A 71 -16.51 5.89 13.50
CA VAL A 71 -15.73 6.86 14.27
C VAL A 71 -14.40 6.20 14.64
N PRO A 72 -13.24 6.77 14.22
CA PRO A 72 -11.96 6.18 14.56
C PRO A 72 -11.73 6.19 16.08
N MET A 73 -11.08 5.14 16.56
CA MET A 73 -10.74 4.97 17.98
C MET A 73 -9.80 6.09 18.46
N SER A 74 -9.96 6.54 19.71
CA SER A 74 -9.06 7.57 20.28
C SER A 74 -7.63 7.06 20.47
N GLU A 75 -6.65 7.97 20.41
CA GLU A 75 -5.22 7.67 20.55
C GLU A 75 -4.89 6.84 21.81
N ARG A 76 -5.51 7.16 22.96
CA ARG A 76 -5.30 6.42 24.22
C ARG A 76 -5.77 4.98 24.13
N ALA A 77 -6.89 4.75 23.45
CA ALA A 77 -7.49 3.43 23.35
C ALA A 77 -6.71 2.57 22.34
N PHE A 78 -6.20 3.17 21.26
CA PHE A 78 -5.25 2.54 20.35
C PHE A 78 -3.93 2.16 21.05
N HIS A 79 -3.39 3.03 21.90
CA HIS A 79 -2.18 2.72 22.67
C HIS A 79 -2.39 1.53 23.62
N ARG A 80 -3.56 1.44 24.26
CA ARG A 80 -3.95 0.29 25.09
C ARG A 80 -4.05 -1.00 24.30
N TYR A 81 -4.69 -0.95 23.13
CA TYR A 81 -4.77 -2.08 22.20
C TYR A 81 -3.38 -2.60 21.79
N CYS A 82 -2.45 -1.69 21.49
CA CYS A 82 -1.07 -2.04 21.18
C CYS A 82 -0.35 -2.72 22.34
N LEU A 83 -0.59 -2.26 23.58
CA LEU A 83 0.00 -2.87 24.78
C LEU A 83 -0.58 -4.25 25.06
N GLU A 84 -1.90 -4.43 24.94
CA GLU A 84 -2.56 -5.73 25.07
C GLU A 84 -2.11 -6.72 24.00
N ALA A 85 -1.93 -6.27 22.75
CA ALA A 85 -1.43 -7.08 21.65
C ALA A 85 0.01 -7.57 21.90
N ARG A 86 0.83 -6.78 22.61
CA ARG A 86 2.22 -7.12 22.93
C ARG A 86 2.36 -7.95 24.21
N PHE A 87 1.52 -7.70 25.20
CA PHE A 87 1.53 -8.39 26.49
C PHE A 87 0.13 -8.96 26.81
N PRO A 88 -0.28 -10.05 26.14
CA PRO A 88 -1.55 -10.68 26.43
C PRO A 88 -1.49 -11.36 27.80
N SER A 89 -2.07 -10.75 28.82
CA SER A 89 -2.24 -11.35 30.15
C SER A 89 -3.32 -12.44 30.19
N GLN A 90 -4.13 -12.55 29.12
CA GLN A 90 -5.08 -13.63 28.85
C GLN A 90 -4.91 -14.04 27.39
N GLY A 91 -4.75 -15.33 27.10
CA GLY A 91 -4.50 -15.83 25.74
C GLY A 91 -5.62 -15.47 24.76
N GLY A 92 -5.43 -14.41 23.96
CA GLY A 92 -6.49 -13.85 23.13
C GLY A 92 -5.98 -13.24 21.82
N LYS A 93 -6.00 -14.07 20.76
CA LYS A 93 -6.12 -13.73 19.33
C LYS A 93 -5.45 -12.43 18.86
N LEU A 94 -4.11 -12.46 18.73
CA LEU A 94 -3.37 -11.51 17.91
C LEU A 94 -3.68 -11.77 16.43
N GLY A 95 -4.53 -10.96 15.80
CA GLY A 95 -4.77 -11.12 14.36
C GLY A 95 -5.94 -10.35 13.75
N LYS A 96 -6.48 -9.33 14.41
CA LYS A 96 -7.56 -8.52 13.83
C LYS A 96 -7.12 -7.08 13.70
N CYS A 97 -7.48 -6.46 12.59
CA CYS A 97 -7.36 -5.02 12.43
C CYS A 97 -8.15 -4.33 13.56
N PRO A 98 -7.65 -3.24 14.17
CA PRO A 98 -8.34 -2.50 15.23
C PRO A 98 -9.52 -1.66 14.69
N CYS A 99 -10.22 -2.17 13.69
CA CYS A 99 -11.48 -1.65 13.15
C CYS A 99 -12.65 -2.38 13.84
#